data_AF-A0A7S1IIU0-F1
#
_entry.id   AF-A0A7S1IIU0-F1
#
_cell.length_a   1.000
_cell.length_b   1.000
_cell.length_c   1.000
_cell.angle_alpha   90.00
_cell.angle_beta   90.00
_cell.angle_gamma   90.00
#
_symmetry.space_group_name_H-M   'P 1'
#
loop_
_entity.id
_entity.type
_entity.pdbx_description
1 polymer ?
#
loop_
_entity_poly.entity_id
_entity_poly.type
_entity_poly.pdbx_seq_one_letter_code
_entity_poly.pdbx_strand_id
1 'polypeptide(L)'
;IIKFKMNSMDTELDIDLQFCALVDVNLDDPGFDPLDDDLARKLPPRHDNVFPPSLNAVRVPHALMSAVPCRDQFAMVLKALRLWAQRRDLYGKSFGYFGGIVWAILAAFWCKELDAGDSPRVLREGFKLLNHQLDL
;
A
#
# COMPACT_ATOMS: atom_id res chain seq x y z
N ILE A 1 12.98 -12.61 -2.98
CA ILE A 1 11.56 -12.96 -2.66
C ILE A 1 11.45 -14.45 -2.90
N ILE A 2 11.00 -15.20 -1.90
CA ILE A 2 10.73 -16.64 -2.03
C ILE A 2 9.24 -16.76 -2.35
N LYS A 3 8.91 -17.42 -3.45
CA LYS A 3 7.52 -17.64 -3.87
C LYS A 3 7.16 -19.09 -3.67
N PHE A 4 6.04 -19.35 -3.03
CA PHE A 4 5.55 -20.71 -2.85
C PHE A 4 4.03 -20.74 -2.76
N LYS A 5 3.47 -21.92 -3.00
CA LYS A 5 2.04 -22.19 -2.90
C LYS A 5 1.78 -22.96 -1.61
N MET A 6 0.78 -22.52 -0.86
CA MET A 6 0.34 -23.19 0.35
C MET A 6 -1.08 -23.69 0.16
N ASN A 7 -1.29 -25.00 0.33
CA ASN A 7 -2.61 -25.61 0.25
C ASN A 7 -3.26 -25.59 1.63
N SER A 8 -4.45 -25.00 1.73
CA SER A 8 -5.27 -25.05 2.94
C SER A 8 -6.67 -25.52 2.56
N MET A 9 -7.08 -26.67 3.10
CA MET A 9 -8.35 -27.36 2.81
C MET A 9 -8.67 -27.41 1.30
N ASP A 10 -9.40 -26.42 0.78
CA ASP A 10 -9.88 -26.33 -0.61
C ASP A 10 -9.33 -25.12 -1.39
N THR A 11 -8.32 -24.42 -0.86
CA THR A 11 -7.76 -23.22 -1.49
C THR A 11 -6.24 -23.32 -1.61
N GLU A 12 -5.74 -23.04 -2.82
CA GLU A 12 -4.32 -22.81 -3.09
C GLU A 12 -4.03 -21.32 -2.88
N LEU A 13 -3.11 -21.02 -1.96
CA LEU A 13 -2.67 -19.66 -1.67
C LEU A 13 -1.28 -19.43 -2.23
N ASP A 14 -1.16 -18.49 -3.16
CA ASP A 14 0.13 -17.97 -3.59
C ASP A 14 0.71 -17.04 -2.50
N ILE A 15 1.90 -17.37 -2.01
CA ILE A 15 2.59 -16.63 -0.95
C ILE A 15 3.93 -16.12 -1.46
N ASP A 16 4.11 -14.80 -1.40
CA ASP A 16 5.38 -14.11 -1.64
C ASP A 16 6.01 -13.77 -0.27
N LEU A 17 7.08 -14.49 0.10
CA LEU A 17 7.84 -14.23 1.32
C LEU A 17 9.04 -13.30 1.05
N GLN A 18 9.11 -12.23 1.82
CA GLN A 18 10.20 -11.25 1.77
C GLN A 18 10.98 -11.27 3.08
N PHE A 19 12.26 -10.89 3.01
CA PHE A 19 13.18 -10.93 4.15
C PHE A 19 14.09 -9.71 4.17
N CYS A 20 14.33 -9.19 5.36
CA CYS A 20 15.41 -8.25 5.67
C CYS A 20 16.05 -8.65 6.99
N ALA A 21 17.37 -8.53 7.05
CA ALA A 21 18.11 -8.66 8.30
C ALA A 21 18.18 -7.30 8.99
N LEU A 22 18.16 -7.31 10.32
CA LEU A 22 18.43 -6.16 11.18
C LEU A 22 19.67 -6.46 12.02
N VAL A 23 20.44 -5.42 12.35
CA VAL A 23 21.68 -5.49 13.13
C VAL A 23 21.42 -4.86 14.49
N ASP A 24 21.91 -5.48 15.56
CA ASP A 24 21.77 -4.98 16.94
C ASP A 24 20.31 -4.68 17.33
N VAL A 25 19.41 -5.61 16.99
CA VAL A 25 17.99 -5.59 17.34
C VAL A 25 17.63 -6.92 18.00
N ASN A 26 17.00 -6.84 19.17
CA ASN A 26 16.32 -7.97 19.78
C ASN A 26 14.85 -7.96 19.33
N LEU A 27 14.44 -8.97 18.56
CA LEU A 27 13.06 -9.06 18.05
C LEU A 27 12.06 -9.51 19.13
N ASP A 28 12.53 -10.10 20.22
CA ASP A 28 11.68 -10.50 21.35
C ASP A 28 11.42 -9.33 22.32
N ASP A 29 12.03 -8.16 22.06
CA ASP A 29 11.76 -6.95 22.83
C ASP A 29 10.30 -6.49 22.57
N PRO A 30 9.45 -6.40 23.60
CA PRO A 30 8.07 -5.90 23.45
C PRO A 30 8.02 -4.44 22.96
N GLY A 31 9.12 -3.69 23.06
CA GLY A 31 9.27 -2.34 22.51
C GLY A 31 9.71 -2.30 21.05
N PHE A 32 9.98 -3.44 20.39
CA PHE A 32 10.33 -3.46 18.98
C PHE A 32 9.15 -3.01 18.12
N ASP A 33 9.32 -1.89 17.41
CA ASP A 33 8.35 -1.39 16.45
C ASP A 33 8.95 -1.41 15.01
N PRO A 34 8.42 -2.25 14.09
CA PRO A 34 8.86 -2.24 12.70
C PRO A 34 8.55 -0.92 11.95
N LEU A 35 7.75 -0.04 12.56
CA LEU A 35 7.33 1.25 12.04
C LEU A 35 8.20 2.41 12.53
N ASP A 36 9.12 2.16 13.47
CA ASP A 36 10.09 3.17 13.93
C ASP A 36 10.93 3.69 12.75
N ASP A 37 10.96 5.00 12.56
CA ASP A 37 11.76 5.65 11.50
C ASP A 37 13.26 5.48 11.75
N ASP A 38 13.69 5.32 13.00
CA ASP A 38 15.09 5.11 13.37
C ASP A 38 15.56 3.67 13.09
N LEU A 39 14.66 2.75 12.77
CA LEU A 39 14.97 1.37 12.38
C LEU A 39 15.88 1.29 11.15
N ALA A 40 15.87 2.32 10.30
CA ALA A 40 16.76 2.41 9.14
C ALA A 40 18.25 2.34 9.55
N ARG A 41 18.62 2.87 10.72
CA ARG A 41 19.99 2.84 11.25
C ARG A 41 20.42 1.45 11.70
N LYS A 42 19.46 0.54 11.88
CA LYS A 42 19.67 -0.86 12.25
C LYS A 42 19.74 -1.77 11.02
N LEU A 43 19.71 -1.22 9.81
CA LEU A 43 19.89 -1.99 8.60
C LEU A 43 21.38 -2.31 8.37
N PRO A 44 21.69 -3.47 7.77
CA PRO A 44 23.04 -3.76 7.33
C PRO A 44 23.58 -2.65 6.40
N PRO A 45 24.90 -2.39 6.38
CA PRO A 45 25.50 -1.26 5.66
C PRO A 45 25.11 -1.16 4.19
N ARG A 46 24.82 -2.30 3.54
CA ARG A 46 24.39 -2.41 2.14
C ARG A 46 23.08 -1.69 1.79
N HIS A 47 22.31 -1.25 2.78
CA HIS A 47 21.01 -0.61 2.56
C HIS A 47 21.06 0.92 2.65
N ASP A 48 22.23 1.54 2.92
CA ASP A 48 22.42 2.99 2.94
C ASP A 48 21.38 3.77 3.77
N ASN A 49 20.88 3.18 4.88
CA ASN A 49 19.77 3.72 5.68
C ASN A 49 18.46 3.95 4.90
N VAL A 50 18.26 3.26 3.78
CA VAL A 50 17.00 3.24 3.02
C VAL A 50 16.25 1.96 3.33
N PHE A 51 14.97 2.09 3.67
CA PHE A 51 14.13 0.93 3.96
C PHE A 51 14.03 -0.02 2.75
N PRO A 52 14.42 -1.30 2.90
CA PRO A 52 14.29 -2.28 1.84
C PRO A 52 12.82 -2.58 1.53
N PRO A 53 12.52 -3.09 0.33
CA PRO A 53 11.17 -3.42 -0.10
C PRO A 53 10.39 -4.31 0.90
N SER A 54 11.08 -5.22 1.59
CA SER A 54 10.49 -6.10 2.60
C SER A 54 9.98 -5.38 3.85
N LEU A 55 10.66 -4.31 4.29
CA LEU A 55 10.16 -3.47 5.38
C LEU A 55 9.05 -2.54 4.88
N ASN A 56 9.18 -2.01 3.65
CA ASN A 56 8.15 -1.17 3.05
C ASN A 56 6.82 -1.91 2.86
N ALA A 57 6.85 -3.24 2.64
CA ALA A 57 5.65 -4.07 2.58
C ALA A 57 4.81 -4.04 3.88
N VAL A 58 5.41 -3.70 5.02
CA VAL A 58 4.73 -3.53 6.31
C VAL A 58 4.46 -2.04 6.59
N ARG A 59 5.49 -1.21 6.44
CA ARG A 59 5.44 0.22 6.80
C ARG A 59 4.46 1.03 5.96
N VAL A 60 4.45 0.81 4.64
CA VAL A 60 3.63 1.62 3.72
C VAL A 60 2.13 1.38 3.93
N PRO A 61 1.63 0.13 3.99
CA PRO A 61 0.24 -0.12 4.33
C PRO A 61 -0.16 0.47 5.69
N HIS A 62 0.71 0.38 6.70
CA HIS A 62 0.43 0.98 8.01
C HIS A 62 0.28 2.50 7.91
N ALA A 63 1.24 3.17 7.25
CA ALA A 63 1.18 4.62 7.05
C ALA A 63 -0.10 5.04 6.29
N LEU A 64 -0.51 4.28 5.26
CA LEU A 64 -1.78 4.53 4.56
C LEU A 64 -2.99 4.39 5.49
N MET A 65 -3.06 3.33 6.28
CA MET A 65 -4.19 3.06 7.18
C MET A 65 -4.28 4.08 8.34
N SER A 66 -3.16 4.65 8.75
CA SER A 66 -3.11 5.73 9.74
C SER A 66 -3.43 7.09 9.14
N ALA A 67 -3.21 7.29 7.84
CA ALA A 67 -3.47 8.56 7.16
C ALA A 67 -4.95 8.77 6.80
N VAL A 68 -5.74 7.71 6.68
CA VAL A 68 -7.16 7.79 6.25
C VAL A 68 -8.10 8.00 7.43
N PRO A 69 -9.13 8.87 7.30
CA PRO A 69 -10.08 9.15 8.38
C PRO A 69 -11.02 7.96 8.65
N CYS A 70 -11.38 7.19 7.62
CA CYS A 70 -12.25 6.02 7.73
C CYS A 70 -11.68 4.84 6.90
N ARG A 71 -11.31 3.75 7.59
CA ARG A 71 -10.72 2.56 6.95
C ARG A 71 -11.69 1.83 6.04
N ASP A 72 -12.97 1.74 6.44
CA ASP A 72 -14.00 1.06 5.65
C ASP A 72 -14.31 1.81 4.35
N GLN A 73 -14.41 3.14 4.43
CA GLN A 73 -14.56 4.00 3.26
C GLN A 73 -13.37 3.86 2.32
N PHE A 74 -12.14 3.93 2.86
CA PHE A 74 -10.92 3.71 2.07
C PHE A 74 -10.92 2.35 1.36
N ALA A 75 -11.27 1.28 2.07
CA ALA A 75 -11.32 -0.07 1.49
C ALA A 75 -12.34 -0.15 0.34
N MET A 76 -13.52 0.46 0.49
CA MET A 76 -14.53 0.52 -0.56
C MET A 76 -14.06 1.33 -1.77
N VAL A 77 -13.53 2.53 -1.55
CA VAL A 77 -13.02 3.42 -2.60
C VAL A 77 -11.87 2.74 -3.36
N LEU A 78 -10.90 2.16 -2.65
CA LEU A 78 -9.77 1.48 -3.26
C LEU A 78 -10.19 0.27 -4.11
N LYS A 79 -11.14 -0.55 -3.61
CA LYS A 79 -11.67 -1.70 -4.38
C LYS A 79 -12.32 -1.25 -5.68
N ALA A 80 -13.19 -0.24 -5.61
CA ALA A 80 -13.87 0.30 -6.79
C ALA A 80 -12.89 0.94 -7.78
N LEU A 81 -11.93 1.72 -7.29
CA LEU A 81 -10.91 2.39 -8.10
C LEU A 81 -10.01 1.37 -8.82
N ARG A 82 -9.56 0.33 -8.12
CA ARG A 82 -8.75 -0.74 -8.75
C ARG A 82 -9.53 -1.51 -9.79
N LEU A 83 -10.80 -1.85 -9.51
CA LEU A 83 -11.66 -2.53 -10.49
C LEU A 83 -11.88 -1.66 -11.74
N TRP A 84 -12.12 -0.36 -11.56
CA TRP A 84 -12.23 0.58 -12.66
C TRP A 84 -10.93 0.64 -13.47
N ALA A 85 -9.77 0.79 -12.82
CA ALA A 85 -8.47 0.87 -13.49
C ALA A 85 -8.15 -0.41 -14.27
N GLN A 86 -8.44 -1.59 -13.70
CA GLN A 86 -8.28 -2.87 -14.37
C GLN A 86 -9.18 -2.99 -15.60
N ARG A 87 -10.46 -2.59 -15.51
CA ARG A 87 -11.38 -2.62 -16.66
C ARG A 87 -11.07 -1.61 -17.76
N ARG A 88 -10.19 -0.64 -17.49
CA ARG A 88 -9.73 0.38 -18.43
C ARG A 88 -8.29 0.15 -18.90
N ASP A 89 -7.68 -0.98 -18.52
CA ASP A 89 -6.27 -1.30 -18.79
C ASP A 89 -5.26 -0.26 -18.27
N LEU A 90 -5.64 0.49 -17.23
CA LEU A 90 -4.82 1.49 -16.55
C LEU A 90 -4.13 0.92 -15.30
N TYR A 91 -4.18 -0.41 -15.11
CA TYR A 91 -3.58 -1.06 -13.94
C TYR A 91 -2.35 -1.87 -14.35
N GLY A 92 -1.19 -1.48 -13.85
CA GLY A 92 0.05 -2.24 -14.05
C GLY A 92 1.23 -1.36 -14.45
N LYS A 93 2.36 -1.57 -13.77
CA LYS A 93 3.58 -0.80 -13.99
C LYS A 93 4.21 -1.04 -15.37
N SER A 94 3.98 -2.21 -15.95
CA SER A 94 4.67 -2.67 -17.17
C SER A 94 4.46 -1.77 -18.38
N PHE A 95 3.37 -1.00 -18.41
CA PHE A 95 3.03 -0.07 -19.50
C PHE A 95 3.12 1.41 -19.06
N GLY A 96 3.80 1.70 -17.94
CA GLY A 96 3.89 3.06 -17.40
C GLY A 96 2.68 3.52 -16.58
N TYR A 97 1.66 2.67 -16.43
CA TYR A 97 0.50 2.98 -15.59
C TYR A 97 0.76 2.72 -14.11
N PHE A 98 -0.19 3.17 -13.28
CA PHE A 98 -0.10 3.06 -11.84
C PHE A 98 -0.13 1.59 -11.37
N GLY A 99 0.81 1.26 -10.48
CA GLY A 99 0.79 0.01 -9.74
C GLY A 99 -0.16 0.07 -8.54
N GLY A 100 -0.36 -1.07 -7.87
CA GLY A 100 -1.34 -1.19 -6.77
C GLY A 100 -1.16 -0.19 -5.63
N ILE A 101 0.09 0.11 -5.24
CA ILE A 101 0.35 1.08 -4.17
C ILE A 101 0.01 2.53 -4.58
N VAL A 102 0.24 2.90 -5.83
CA VAL A 102 -0.06 4.26 -6.31
C VAL A 102 -1.57 4.48 -6.35
N TRP A 103 -2.35 3.47 -6.77
CA TRP A 103 -3.80 3.50 -6.65
C TRP A 103 -4.29 3.58 -5.19
N ALA A 104 -3.59 2.92 -4.26
CA ALA A 104 -3.89 3.03 -2.83
C ALA A 104 -3.61 4.42 -2.27
N ILE A 105 -2.50 5.05 -2.67
CA ILE A 105 -2.19 6.43 -2.28
C ILE A 105 -3.25 7.39 -2.82
N LEU A 106 -3.67 7.24 -4.08
CA LEU A 106 -4.71 8.09 -4.67
C LEU A 106 -6.06 7.92 -3.95
N ALA A 107 -6.46 6.68 -3.65
CA ALA A 107 -7.68 6.42 -2.89
C ALA A 107 -7.61 7.03 -1.48
N ALA A 108 -6.45 6.93 -0.80
CA ALA A 108 -6.26 7.54 0.51
C ALA A 108 -6.35 9.06 0.45
N PHE A 109 -5.73 9.68 -0.56
CA PHE A 109 -5.84 11.11 -0.81
C PHE A 109 -7.30 11.55 -1.01
N TRP A 110 -8.06 10.85 -1.85
CA TRP A 110 -9.49 11.14 -2.02
C TRP A 110 -10.29 11.02 -0.72
N CYS A 111 -10.05 9.97 0.08
CA CYS A 111 -10.71 9.80 1.37
C CYS A 111 -10.36 10.92 2.37
N LYS A 112 -9.15 11.47 2.31
CA LYS A 112 -8.75 12.59 3.19
C LYS A 112 -9.34 13.93 2.76
N GLU A 113 -9.29 14.23 1.47
CA GLU A 113 -9.60 15.58 0.97
C GLU A 113 -11.09 15.79 0.68
N LEU A 114 -11.83 14.74 0.33
CA LEU A 114 -13.21 14.90 -0.16
C LEU A 114 -14.28 14.78 0.93
N ASP A 115 -13.89 14.41 2.16
CA ASP A 115 -14.72 14.20 3.38
C ASP A 115 -16.24 14.15 3.13
N ALA A 116 -16.68 13.15 2.36
CA ALA A 116 -17.97 13.20 1.70
C ALA A 116 -19.10 12.45 2.43
N GLY A 117 -18.79 11.81 3.57
CA GLY A 117 -19.72 10.97 4.34
C GLY A 117 -19.97 9.57 3.75
N ASP A 118 -19.88 9.36 2.43
CA ASP A 118 -20.10 8.07 1.77
C ASP A 118 -19.12 7.75 0.63
N SER A 119 -18.78 6.47 0.45
CA SER A 119 -17.80 6.01 -0.55
C SER A 119 -18.15 6.37 -2.02
N PRO A 120 -19.42 6.29 -2.47
CA PRO A 120 -19.78 6.64 -3.84
C PRO A 120 -19.51 8.11 -4.19
N ARG A 121 -19.76 9.03 -3.26
CA ARG A 121 -19.50 10.45 -3.47
C ARG A 121 -18.00 10.74 -3.53
N VAL A 122 -17.19 10.13 -2.65
CA VAL A 122 -15.72 10.22 -2.73
C VAL A 122 -15.21 9.76 -4.10
N LEU A 123 -15.72 8.62 -4.62
CA LEU A 123 -15.35 8.15 -5.96
C LEU A 123 -15.76 9.16 -7.04
N ARG A 124 -17.00 9.66 -7.01
CA ARG A 124 -17.51 10.61 -8.00
C ARG A 124 -16.68 11.89 -8.05
N GLU A 125 -16.44 12.52 -6.89
CA GLU A 125 -15.65 13.75 -6.83
C GLU A 125 -14.16 13.47 -7.12
N GLY A 126 -13.63 12.33 -6.69
CA GLY A 126 -12.27 11.89 -7.01
C GLY A 126 -12.02 11.74 -8.51
N PHE A 127 -12.95 11.14 -9.25
CA PHE A 127 -12.85 11.05 -10.70
C PHE A 127 -12.95 12.41 -11.39
N LYS A 128 -13.75 13.35 -10.88
CA LYS A 128 -13.77 14.72 -11.41
C LYS A 128 -12.41 15.38 -11.24
N LEU A 129 -11.79 15.27 -10.06
CA LEU A 129 -10.45 15.80 -9.81
C LEU A 129 -9.41 15.19 -10.75
N LEU A 130 -9.44 13.86 -10.92
CA LEU A 130 -8.52 13.16 -11.80
C LEU A 130 -8.67 13.62 -13.25
N ASN A 131 -9.91 13.79 -13.73
CA ASN A 131 -10.16 14.22 -15.10
C ASN A 131 -9.73 15.68 -15.34
N HIS A 132 -9.98 16.57 -14.37
CA HIS A 132 -9.61 17.98 -14.49
C HIS A 132 -8.10 18.22 -14.55
N GLN A 133 -7.30 17.29 -14.01
CA GLN A 133 -5.83 17.37 -14.03
C GLN A 133 -5.20 16.64 -15.23
N LEU A 134 -5.98 15.89 -16.02
CA LEU A 134 -5.52 15.16 -17.20
C LEU A 134 -5.82 15.88 -18.52
N ASP A 135 -6.49 17.04 -18.47
CA ASP A 135 -6.62 17.97 -19.61
C ASP A 135 -5.29 18.74 -19.83
N LEU A 136 -4.23 17.99 -20.18
CA LEU A 136 -2.95 18.50 -20.69
C LEU A 136 -2.88 18.37 -22.22
#